data_AF-A0A0W1DPI8-F1
#
_entry.id   AF-A0A0W1DPI8-F1
#
_cell.length_a   1.000
_cell.length_b   1.000
_cell.length_c   1.000
_cell.angle_alpha   90.00
_cell.angle_beta   90.00
_cell.angle_gamma   90.00
#
_symmetry.space_group_name_H-M   'P 1'
#
loop_
_entity.id
_entity.type
_entity.pdbx_description
1 polymer ?
#
loop_
_entity_poly.entity_id
_entity_poly.type
_entity_poly.pdbx_seq_one_letter_code
_entity_poly.pdbx_strand_id
1 'polypeptide(L)'
;MRTASPEAMMIVKSTAPALERHGIAITTAMYARLFQNPDIETMFDHAAQSSGEQPRRLAGAILAYARNIDKLANLGPAVGRMVARHVETGVKPEHYPYVAEALLPAIRDALGADVATDEVLAAWGDAYWMLADILIAAEAQAYNDADAA
;
A
#
# COMPACT_ATOMS: atom_id res chain seq x y z
N MET A 1 -2.58 -13.89 10.25
CA MET A 1 -1.81 -13.03 9.34
C MET A 1 -1.72 -13.75 8.01
N ARG A 2 -2.19 -13.12 6.95
CA ARG A 2 -2.07 -13.63 5.59
C ARG A 2 -0.60 -13.61 5.16
N THR A 3 -0.22 -14.61 4.38
CA THR A 3 1.13 -14.73 3.81
C THR A 3 0.98 -15.01 2.33
N ALA A 4 1.61 -14.19 1.48
CA ALA A 4 1.64 -14.45 0.05
C ALA A 4 2.34 -15.79 -0.22
N SER A 5 1.87 -16.55 -1.21
CA SER A 5 2.53 -17.80 -1.62
C SER A 5 3.92 -17.51 -2.18
N PRO A 6 4.86 -18.50 -2.20
CA PRO A 6 6.15 -18.32 -2.85
C PRO A 6 6.04 -17.89 -4.32
N GLU A 7 5.02 -18.40 -5.02
CA GLU A 7 4.69 -18.03 -6.40
C GLU A 7 4.25 -16.56 -6.49
N ALA A 8 3.32 -16.12 -5.63
CA ALA A 8 2.89 -14.73 -5.57
C ALA A 8 4.07 -13.78 -5.27
N MET A 9 4.95 -14.16 -4.35
CA MET A 9 6.18 -13.40 -4.06
C MET A 9 7.11 -13.30 -5.28
N MET A 10 7.26 -14.38 -6.06
CA MET A 10 8.04 -14.34 -7.31
C MET A 10 7.41 -13.41 -8.34
N ILE A 11 6.09 -13.46 -8.52
CA ILE A 11 5.36 -12.60 -9.46
C ILE A 11 5.49 -11.12 -9.06
N VAL A 12 5.31 -10.81 -7.78
CA VAL A 12 5.47 -9.44 -7.26
C VAL A 12 6.89 -8.94 -7.51
N LYS A 13 7.91 -9.77 -7.24
CA LYS A 13 9.31 -9.39 -7.50
C LYS A 13 9.63 -9.20 -8.98
N SER A 14 9.12 -10.06 -9.85
CA SER A 14 9.38 -9.99 -11.30
C SER A 14 8.66 -8.82 -11.97
N THR A 15 7.51 -8.40 -11.43
CA THR A 15 6.71 -7.28 -11.94
C THR A 15 7.04 -5.94 -11.29
N ALA A 16 7.69 -5.92 -10.12
CA ALA A 16 8.08 -4.69 -9.41
C ALA A 16 8.87 -3.68 -10.28
N PRO A 17 9.82 -4.07 -11.16
CA PRO A 17 10.49 -3.12 -12.05
C PRO A 17 9.55 -2.44 -13.06
N ALA A 18 8.47 -3.12 -13.48
CA ALA A 18 7.44 -2.50 -14.30
C ALA A 18 6.67 -1.46 -13.49
N LEU A 19 6.25 -1.80 -12.27
CA LEU A 19 5.58 -0.85 -11.38
C LEU A 19 6.47 0.35 -11.04
N GLU A 20 7.79 0.17 -10.91
CA GLU A 20 8.72 1.26 -10.61
C GLU A 20 8.71 2.33 -11.72
N ARG A 21 8.75 1.89 -12.99
CA ARG A 21 8.70 2.80 -14.13
C ARG A 21 7.39 3.59 -14.22
N HIS A 22 6.30 3.02 -13.70
CA HIS A 22 4.97 3.61 -13.73
C HIS A 22 4.49 4.09 -12.36
N GLY A 23 5.36 4.14 -11.34
CA GLY A 23 4.95 4.27 -9.94
C GLY A 23 4.12 5.52 -9.66
N ILE A 24 4.52 6.66 -10.23
CA ILE A 24 3.78 7.93 -10.09
C ILE A 24 2.42 7.85 -10.79
N ALA A 25 2.33 7.25 -11.99
CA ALA A 25 1.08 7.11 -12.71
C ALA A 25 0.10 6.21 -11.95
N ILE A 26 0.60 5.08 -11.42
CA ILE A 26 -0.17 4.14 -10.60
C ILE A 26 -0.71 4.86 -9.37
N THR A 27 0.13 5.53 -8.58
CA THR A 27 -0.32 6.18 -7.34
C THR A 27 -1.22 7.37 -7.59
N THR A 28 -0.99 8.13 -8.66
CA THR A 28 -1.91 9.21 -9.08
C THR A 28 -3.30 8.65 -9.39
N ALA A 29 -3.36 7.59 -10.21
CA ALA A 29 -4.62 6.97 -10.58
C ALA A 29 -5.29 6.31 -9.36
N MET A 30 -4.51 5.68 -8.48
CA MET A 30 -5.00 5.11 -7.23
C MET A 30 -5.65 6.17 -6.35
N TYR A 31 -5.01 7.34 -6.13
CA TYR A 31 -5.63 8.43 -5.38
C TYR A 31 -6.90 8.98 -6.02
N ALA A 32 -6.93 9.12 -7.36
CA ALA A 32 -8.14 9.55 -8.06
C ALA A 32 -9.33 8.59 -7.84
N ARG A 33 -9.08 7.29 -7.66
CA ARG A 33 -10.11 6.30 -7.28
C ARG A 33 -10.46 6.39 -5.80
N LEU A 34 -9.44 6.47 -4.95
CA LEU A 34 -9.60 6.48 -3.49
C LEU A 34 -10.43 7.67 -3.02
N PHE A 35 -10.21 8.85 -3.60
CA PHE A 35 -10.91 10.08 -3.23
C PHE A 35 -12.32 10.19 -3.83
N GLN A 36 -12.80 9.17 -4.54
CA GLN A 36 -14.23 9.07 -4.81
C GLN A 36 -15.03 8.80 -3.53
N ASN A 37 -14.37 8.35 -2.46
CA ASN A 37 -14.93 8.29 -1.11
C ASN A 37 -14.51 9.57 -0.33
N PRO A 38 -15.44 10.51 -0.08
CA PRO A 38 -15.13 11.77 0.61
C PRO A 38 -14.64 11.56 2.04
N ASP A 39 -15.17 10.57 2.75
CA ASP A 39 -14.77 10.29 4.14
C ASP A 39 -13.29 9.90 4.19
N ILE A 40 -12.85 9.09 3.23
CA ILE A 40 -11.44 8.73 3.08
C ILE A 40 -10.60 9.91 2.61
N GLU A 41 -11.09 10.71 1.66
CA GLU A 41 -10.37 11.90 1.17
C GLU A 41 -10.00 12.86 2.31
N THR A 42 -10.92 13.11 3.25
CA THR A 42 -10.69 14.00 4.39
C THR A 42 -9.57 13.56 5.34
N MET A 43 -9.15 12.30 5.28
CA MET A 43 -8.04 11.77 6.08
C MET A 43 -6.66 12.14 5.52
N PHE A 44 -6.57 12.67 4.29
CA PHE A 44 -5.31 12.96 3.61
C PHE A 44 -4.94 14.44 3.65
N ASP A 45 -3.62 14.70 3.61
CA ASP A 45 -3.09 16.05 3.46
C ASP A 45 -3.11 16.48 1.98
N HIS A 46 -4.05 17.36 1.65
CA HIS A 46 -4.22 17.90 0.30
C HIS A 46 -3.01 18.70 -0.21
N ALA A 47 -2.18 19.27 0.66
CA ALA A 47 -0.97 19.99 0.25
C ALA A 47 0.10 19.02 -0.25
N ALA A 48 0.33 17.93 0.49
CA ALA A 48 1.23 16.84 0.08
C ALA A 48 0.72 16.08 -1.17
N GLN A 49 -0.61 16.06 -1.36
CA GLN A 49 -1.22 15.51 -2.56
C GLN A 49 -0.98 16.40 -3.77
N SER A 50 -1.25 17.71 -3.65
CA SER A 50 -1.12 18.68 -4.75
C SER A 50 0.34 18.85 -5.20
N SER A 51 1.30 18.68 -4.29
CA SER A 51 2.74 18.70 -4.60
C SER A 51 3.25 17.41 -5.27
N GLY A 52 2.44 16.34 -5.30
CA GLY A 52 2.84 15.02 -5.76
C GLY A 52 3.80 14.28 -4.81
N GLU A 53 4.04 14.80 -3.61
CA GLU A 53 4.86 14.15 -2.59
C GLU A 53 4.24 12.85 -2.10
N GLN A 54 2.94 12.88 -1.83
CA GLN A 54 2.20 11.73 -1.32
C GLN A 54 2.19 10.54 -2.32
N PRO A 55 1.86 10.73 -3.61
CA PRO A 55 2.02 9.70 -4.65
C PRO A 55 3.43 9.09 -4.71
N ARG A 56 4.47 9.92 -4.55
CA ARG A 56 5.87 9.46 -4.61
C ARG A 56 6.25 8.63 -3.38
N ARG A 57 5.81 9.05 -2.19
CA ARG A 57 6.01 8.32 -0.92
C ARG A 57 5.38 6.94 -0.98
N LEU A 58 4.11 6.86 -1.41
CA LEU A 58 3.39 5.59 -1.52
C LEU A 58 4.06 4.65 -2.54
N ALA A 59 4.44 5.17 -3.70
CA ALA A 59 5.15 4.37 -4.71
C ALA A 59 6.47 3.81 -4.16
N GLY A 60 7.26 4.64 -3.46
CA GLY A 60 8.50 4.21 -2.82
C GLY A 60 8.29 3.11 -1.78
N ALA A 61 7.24 3.24 -0.96
CA ALA A 61 6.89 2.23 0.04
C ALA A 61 6.49 0.88 -0.58
N ILE A 62 5.63 0.90 -1.60
CA ILE A 62 5.18 -0.31 -2.33
C ILE A 62 6.38 -1.01 -2.99
N LEU A 63 7.28 -0.25 -3.62
CA LEU A 63 8.47 -0.81 -4.27
C LEU A 63 9.48 -1.38 -3.27
N ALA A 64 9.71 -0.68 -2.15
CA ALA A 64 10.58 -1.17 -1.09
C ALA A 64 10.04 -2.47 -0.48
N TYR A 65 8.73 -2.54 -0.26
CA TYR A 65 8.04 -3.73 0.21
C TYR A 65 8.17 -4.88 -0.81
N ALA A 66 7.84 -4.65 -2.08
CA ALA A 66 7.91 -5.68 -3.12
C ALA A 66 9.31 -6.29 -3.26
N ARG A 67 10.37 -5.48 -3.16
CA ARG A 67 11.77 -5.94 -3.17
C ARG A 67 12.17 -6.77 -1.94
N ASN A 68 11.46 -6.60 -0.82
CA ASN A 68 11.75 -7.25 0.46
C ASN A 68 10.59 -8.14 0.96
N ILE A 69 9.69 -8.57 0.08
CA ILE A 69 8.47 -9.30 0.48
C ILE A 69 8.76 -10.61 1.23
N ASP A 70 9.91 -11.22 0.99
CA ASP A 70 10.44 -12.41 1.68
C ASP A 70 11.41 -12.10 2.82
N LYS A 71 11.69 -10.81 3.07
CA LYS A 71 12.64 -10.31 4.08
C LYS A 71 12.02 -9.16 4.87
N LEU A 72 10.82 -9.39 5.40
CA LEU A 72 10.03 -8.36 6.09
C LEU A 72 10.74 -7.73 7.30
N ALA A 73 11.67 -8.45 7.94
CA ALA A 73 12.50 -7.91 9.03
C ALA A 73 13.27 -6.63 8.61
N ASN A 74 13.58 -6.48 7.32
CA ASN A 74 14.25 -5.28 6.78
C ASN A 74 13.36 -4.04 6.77
N LEU A 75 12.04 -4.21 6.94
CA LEU A 75 11.08 -3.12 6.87
C LEU A 75 10.80 -2.47 8.23
N GLY A 76 11.35 -2.98 9.33
CA GLY A 76 11.05 -2.53 10.70
C GLY A 76 11.00 -1.00 10.86
N PRO A 77 12.07 -0.26 10.51
CA PRO A 77 12.06 1.20 10.62
C PRO A 77 11.04 1.89 9.71
N ALA A 78 10.73 1.33 8.54
CA ALA A 78 9.73 1.88 7.62
C ALA A 78 8.31 1.64 8.13
N VAL A 79 8.02 0.42 8.59
CA VAL A 79 6.75 0.03 9.21
C VAL A 79 6.48 0.91 10.43
N GLY A 80 7.46 1.10 11.32
CA GLY A 80 7.27 1.98 12.50
C GLY A 80 6.88 3.42 12.14
N ARG A 81 7.49 4.00 11.10
CA ARG A 81 7.11 5.33 10.61
C ARG A 81 5.71 5.36 10.00
N MET A 82 5.32 4.31 9.27
CA MET A 82 3.98 4.19 8.70
C MET A 82 2.93 4.09 9.81
N VAL A 83 3.15 3.21 10.80
CA VAL A 83 2.27 3.02 11.96
C VAL A 83 2.07 4.33 12.73
N ALA A 84 3.16 5.04 13.06
CA ALA A 84 3.06 6.33 13.75
C ALA A 84 2.19 7.32 12.97
N ARG A 85 2.42 7.44 11.66
CA ARG A 85 1.61 8.34 10.81
C ARG A 85 0.15 7.89 10.73
N HIS A 86 -0.10 6.59 10.59
CA HIS A 86 -1.44 6.04 10.50
C HIS A 86 -2.25 6.28 11.79
N VAL A 87 -1.62 6.14 12.95
CA VAL A 87 -2.23 6.47 14.25
C VAL A 87 -2.52 7.96 14.35
N GLU A 88 -1.56 8.84 13.98
CA GLU A 88 -1.77 10.30 13.95
C GLU A 88 -2.96 10.71 13.09
N THR A 89 -3.19 10.04 11.95
CA THR A 89 -4.28 10.34 11.02
C THR A 89 -5.52 9.49 11.24
N GLY A 90 -5.59 8.72 12.33
CA GLY A 90 -6.78 7.94 12.69
C GLY A 90 -7.12 6.77 11.74
N VAL A 91 -6.13 6.19 11.06
CA VAL A 91 -6.33 5.01 10.19
C VAL A 91 -6.83 3.82 11.01
N LYS A 92 -7.85 3.12 10.49
CA LYS A 92 -8.49 1.96 11.11
C LYS A 92 -8.49 0.77 10.14
N PRO A 93 -8.69 -0.46 10.63
CA PRO A 93 -8.74 -1.65 9.78
C PRO A 93 -9.75 -1.55 8.64
N GLU A 94 -10.90 -0.88 8.85
CA GLU A 94 -11.90 -0.65 7.81
C GLU A 94 -11.46 0.25 6.65
N HIS A 95 -10.34 0.98 6.77
CA HIS A 95 -9.85 1.84 5.69
C HIS A 95 -9.00 1.09 4.64
N TYR A 96 -8.41 -0.05 5.02
CA TYR A 96 -7.53 -0.83 4.14
C TYR A 96 -8.22 -1.36 2.87
N PRO A 97 -9.46 -1.89 2.93
CA PRO A 97 -10.18 -2.32 1.73
C PRO A 97 -10.24 -1.23 0.63
N TYR A 98 -10.52 0.03 0.98
CA TYR A 98 -10.59 1.12 -0.01
C TYR A 98 -9.26 1.34 -0.76
N VAL A 99 -8.14 1.19 -0.06
CA VAL A 99 -6.81 1.30 -0.67
C VAL A 99 -6.56 0.16 -1.66
N ALA A 100 -6.96 -1.08 -1.30
CA ALA A 100 -6.83 -2.23 -2.21
C ALA A 100 -7.70 -2.08 -3.46
N GLU A 101 -8.97 -1.68 -3.28
CA GLU A 101 -9.94 -1.45 -4.36
C GLU A 101 -9.50 -0.32 -5.31
N ALA A 102 -8.78 0.67 -4.80
CA ALA A 102 -8.21 1.75 -5.61
C ALA A 102 -6.89 1.34 -6.29
N LEU A 103 -6.03 0.58 -5.61
CA LEU A 103 -4.67 0.26 -6.07
C LEU A 103 -4.64 -0.78 -7.19
N LEU A 104 -5.36 -1.90 -7.05
CA LEU A 104 -5.26 -3.00 -8.02
C LEU A 104 -5.74 -2.60 -9.43
N PRO A 105 -6.87 -1.89 -9.60
CA PRO A 105 -7.25 -1.35 -10.91
C PRO A 105 -6.27 -0.30 -11.42
N ALA A 106 -5.69 0.53 -10.54
CA ALA A 106 -4.68 1.52 -10.95
C ALA A 106 -3.40 0.87 -11.51
N ILE A 107 -2.99 -0.28 -10.96
CA ILE A 107 -1.89 -1.08 -11.52
C ILE A 107 -2.26 -1.57 -12.92
N ARG A 108 -3.47 -2.10 -13.12
CA ARG A 108 -3.93 -2.57 -14.43
C ARG A 108 -3.97 -1.46 -15.47
N ASP A 109 -4.47 -0.29 -15.11
CA ASP A 109 -4.58 0.82 -16.05
C ASP A 109 -3.21 1.38 -16.46
N ALA A 110 -2.22 1.32 -15.56
CA ALA A 110 -0.88 1.82 -15.86
C ALA A 110 -0.02 0.82 -16.66
N LEU A 111 -0.18 -0.49 -16.43
CA LEU A 111 0.65 -1.52 -17.04
C LEU A 111 -0.01 -2.21 -18.24
N GLY A 112 -1.33 -2.07 -18.39
CA GLY A 112 -2.13 -2.79 -19.38
C GLY A 112 -2.47 -4.22 -18.95
N ALA A 113 -3.57 -4.76 -19.49
CA ALA A 113 -4.08 -6.08 -19.13
C ALA A 113 -3.15 -7.24 -19.49
N ASP A 114 -2.28 -7.05 -20.49
CA ASP A 114 -1.30 -8.06 -20.91
C ASP A 114 -0.15 -8.23 -19.90
N VAL A 115 0.17 -7.17 -19.14
CA VAL A 115 1.23 -7.18 -18.11
C VAL A 115 0.63 -7.39 -16.73
N ALA A 116 -0.44 -6.66 -16.41
CA ALA A 116 -1.19 -6.80 -15.15
C ALA A 116 -2.36 -7.79 -15.33
N THR A 117 -2.00 -9.04 -15.65
CA THR A 117 -2.94 -10.16 -15.77
C THR A 117 -3.69 -10.40 -14.47
N ASP A 118 -4.75 -11.21 -14.49
CA ASP A 118 -5.51 -11.54 -13.27
C ASP A 118 -4.63 -12.23 -12.22
N GLU A 119 -3.69 -13.07 -12.66
CA GLU A 119 -2.70 -13.71 -11.79
C GLU A 119 -1.76 -12.69 -11.14
N VAL A 120 -1.27 -11.71 -11.92
CA VAL A 120 -0.43 -10.62 -11.39
C VAL A 120 -1.20 -9.79 -10.37
N LEU A 121 -2.45 -9.40 -10.66
CA LEU A 121 -3.25 -8.64 -9.70
C LEU A 121 -3.55 -9.44 -8.43
N ALA A 122 -3.82 -10.74 -8.55
CA ALA A 122 -4.01 -11.61 -7.39
C ALA A 122 -2.76 -11.64 -6.50
N ALA A 123 -1.58 -11.82 -7.10
CA ALA A 123 -0.32 -11.81 -6.37
C ALA A 123 -0.04 -10.46 -5.67
N TRP A 124 -0.32 -9.35 -6.35
CA TRP A 124 -0.23 -8.01 -5.73
C TRP A 124 -1.27 -7.79 -4.63
N GLY A 125 -2.47 -8.37 -4.76
CA GLY A 125 -3.51 -8.35 -3.73
C GLY A 125 -3.09 -9.11 -2.47
N ASP A 126 -2.53 -10.31 -2.63
CA ASP A 126 -2.00 -11.10 -1.51
C ASP A 126 -0.85 -10.36 -0.80
N ALA A 127 0.05 -9.75 -1.58
CA ALA A 127 1.16 -8.96 -1.07
C ALA A 127 0.68 -7.71 -0.33
N TYR A 128 -0.31 -6.99 -0.88
CA TYR A 128 -0.95 -5.87 -0.19
C TYR A 128 -1.50 -6.29 1.17
N TRP A 129 -2.27 -7.38 1.20
CA TRP A 129 -2.93 -7.83 2.43
C TRP A 129 -1.97 -8.40 3.48
N MET A 130 -0.86 -8.99 3.05
CA MET A 130 0.22 -9.41 3.93
C MET A 130 0.85 -8.20 4.65
N LEU A 131 1.11 -7.10 3.94
CA LEU A 131 1.59 -5.86 4.59
C LEU A 131 0.52 -5.20 5.46
N ALA A 132 -0.73 -5.15 4.98
CA ALA A 132 -1.85 -4.57 5.71
C ALA A 132 -2.06 -5.26 7.06
N ASP A 133 -2.01 -6.60 7.13
CA ASP A 133 -2.16 -7.31 8.40
C ASP A 133 -1.05 -6.98 9.41
N ILE A 134 0.18 -6.74 8.94
CA ILE A 134 1.31 -6.33 9.79
C ILE A 134 1.06 -4.93 10.35
N LEU A 135 0.65 -4.00 9.49
CA LEU A 135 0.38 -2.62 9.89
C LEU A 135 -0.81 -2.53 10.85
N ILE A 136 -1.92 -3.22 10.54
CA ILE A 136 -3.11 -3.29 11.40
C ILE A 136 -2.76 -3.81 12.80
N ALA A 137 -1.96 -4.88 12.89
CA ALA A 137 -1.55 -5.43 14.18
C ALA A 137 -0.67 -4.44 14.98
N ALA A 138 0.27 -3.78 14.30
CA ALA A 138 1.15 -2.80 14.94
C ALA A 138 0.41 -1.50 15.34
N GLU A 139 -0.55 -1.06 14.54
CA GLU A 139 -1.43 0.08 14.83
C GLU A 139 -2.34 -0.21 16.02
N ALA A 140 -2.92 -1.41 16.10
CA ALA A 140 -3.73 -1.82 17.24
C ALA A 140 -2.93 -1.75 18.55
N GLN A 141 -1.67 -2.19 18.53
CA GLN A 141 -0.79 -2.05 19.70
C GLN A 141 -0.52 -0.57 20.02
N ALA A 142 -0.20 0.24 19.03
CA ALA A 142 0.08 1.66 19.22
C ALA A 142 -1.13 2.45 19.76
N TYR A 143 -2.35 2.13 19.32
CA TYR A 143 -3.57 2.71 19.87
C TYR A 143 -3.75 2.31 21.35
N ASN A 144 -3.55 1.04 21.70
CA ASN A 144 -3.66 0.58 23.10
C ASN A 144 -2.64 1.26 24.01
N ASP A 145 -1.39 1.45 23.53
CA ASP A 145 -0.33 2.11 24.29
C ASP A 145 -0.64 3.60 24.52
N ALA A 146 -1.26 4.26 23.54
CA ALA A 146 -1.67 5.66 23.65
C ALA A 146 -2.85 5.85 24.61
N ASP A 147 -3.82 4.92 24.62
CA ASP A 147 -4.96 4.94 25.54
C ASP A 147 -4.56 4.64 27.01
N ALA A 148 -3.41 3.97 27.21
CA ALA A 148 -2.87 3.65 28.52
C ALA A 148 -1.96 4.74 29.12
N ALA A 149 -1.61 5.77 28.35
CA ALA A 149 -0.73 6.88 28.72
C ALA A 149 -1.49 8.09 29.27
#